data_AF-A0A1Q6VM56-F1
#
_entry.id   AF-A0A1Q6VM56-F1
#
_cell.length_a   1.000
_cell.length_b   1.000
_cell.length_c   1.000
_cell.angle_alpha   90.00
_cell.angle_beta   90.00
_cell.angle_gamma   90.00
#
_symmetry.space_group_name_H-M   'P 1'
#
loop_
_entity.id
_entity.type
_entity.pdbx_description
1 polymer ?
#
loop_
_entity_poly.entity_id
_entity_poly.type
_entity_poly.pdbx_seq_one_letter_code
_entity_poly.pdbx_strand_id
1 'polypeptide(L)'
;MIPGNSRTAAGFWQLGAFLALVLLRSSAAASDFRFGRDTVGFANATVFEYREGHPSLRRQREKGEPKRYTRRCFVLCRTTMQFHKFARFDPHAPPLDDNALAARIRNVTRRAAWEKPLPTNQRVVFPGYANLRAMSDARREVLRRNIGLGWPTYVRLGNFRMLFDHDSNYHKETQANLDAALARGELFVGFLTTYPRLSINHAVLVYERKSASLNDGIDHYLVYDPNHPESPRELTWSSRDRAFAYQKDWDFIGGFVRVYQIYGKWLQ
;
A
#
# COMPACT_ATOMS: atom_id res chain seq x y z
N MET A 1 -53.78 35.03 -68.28
CA MET A 1 -54.77 34.07 -67.76
C MET A 1 -54.19 33.52 -66.44
N ILE A 2 -54.84 33.85 -65.32
CA ILE A 2 -54.72 33.34 -63.92
C ILE A 2 -53.30 33.05 -63.35
N PRO A 3 -52.87 33.77 -62.29
CA PRO A 3 -51.77 33.36 -61.42
C PRO A 3 -52.26 32.46 -60.27
N GLY A 4 -51.46 31.46 -59.86
CA GLY A 4 -51.62 30.71 -58.62
C GLY A 4 -50.24 30.45 -58.00
N ASN A 5 -49.95 31.09 -56.85
CA ASN A 5 -49.80 30.47 -55.52
C ASN A 5 -48.92 29.21 -55.51
N SER A 6 -47.91 29.03 -54.66
CA SER A 6 -47.68 29.48 -53.27
C SER A 6 -46.28 28.96 -52.86
N ARG A 7 -45.47 29.72 -52.09
CA ARG A 7 -45.05 29.44 -50.68
C ARG A 7 -45.02 27.93 -50.34
N THR A 8 -43.98 27.27 -49.83
CA THR A 8 -42.98 27.61 -48.78
C THR A 8 -42.20 26.31 -48.55
N ALA A 9 -40.90 26.37 -48.20
CA ALA A 9 -40.30 25.63 -47.07
C ALA A 9 -38.77 25.71 -47.11
N ALA A 10 -38.22 26.23 -46.03
CA ALA A 10 -36.80 26.26 -45.71
C ALA A 10 -36.26 24.83 -45.47
N GLY A 11 -35.00 24.61 -45.86
CA GLY A 11 -34.22 23.43 -45.49
C GLY A 11 -32.79 23.86 -45.18
N PHE A 12 -32.57 24.24 -43.92
CA PHE A 12 -31.28 24.61 -43.35
C PHE A 12 -30.30 23.43 -43.37
N TRP A 13 -29.04 23.77 -43.65
CA TRP A 13 -27.83 22.97 -43.48
C TRP A 13 -27.78 22.19 -42.17
N GLN A 14 -27.43 20.89 -42.21
CA GLN A 14 -26.62 20.26 -41.17
C GLN A 14 -25.69 19.19 -41.77
N LEU A 15 -24.40 19.53 -41.88
CA LEU A 15 -23.30 18.57 -41.97
C LEU A 15 -23.13 17.90 -40.60
N GLY A 16 -23.47 16.62 -40.50
CA GLY A 16 -23.23 15.82 -39.31
C GLY A 16 -21.75 15.40 -39.23
N ALA A 17 -21.01 15.97 -38.29
CA ALA A 17 -19.69 15.48 -37.90
C ALA A 17 -19.86 14.35 -36.87
N PHE A 18 -19.65 13.10 -37.29
CA PHE A 18 -19.54 11.96 -36.38
C PHE A 18 -18.15 11.94 -35.74
N LEU A 19 -18.02 12.44 -34.51
CA LEU A 19 -16.87 12.16 -33.66
C LEU A 19 -17.03 10.76 -33.06
N ALA A 20 -16.30 9.79 -33.60
CA ALA A 20 -16.13 8.47 -32.98
C ALA A 20 -15.22 8.63 -31.75
N LEU A 21 -15.83 8.76 -30.57
CA LEU A 21 -15.11 8.69 -29.30
C LEU A 21 -14.71 7.24 -29.05
N VAL A 22 -13.51 6.85 -29.50
CA VAL A 22 -12.93 5.55 -29.13
C VAL A 22 -12.63 5.61 -27.63
N LEU A 23 -13.55 5.07 -26.83
CA LEU A 23 -13.31 4.73 -25.44
C LEU A 23 -12.28 3.59 -25.43
N LEU A 24 -10.99 3.95 -25.43
CA LEU A 24 -9.94 3.07 -24.95
C LEU A 24 -10.33 2.67 -23.52
N ARG A 25 -10.86 1.46 -23.37
CA ARG A 25 -10.93 0.81 -22.06
C ARG A 25 -9.50 0.74 -21.56
N SER A 26 -9.12 1.64 -20.66
CA SER A 26 -7.91 1.52 -19.87
C SER A 26 -8.01 0.20 -19.13
N SER A 27 -7.37 -0.85 -19.65
CA SER A 27 -7.08 -2.03 -18.86
C SER A 27 -6.39 -1.54 -17.60
N ALA A 28 -6.96 -1.84 -16.42
CA ALA A 28 -6.34 -1.52 -15.15
C ALA A 28 -4.88 -1.99 -15.23
N ALA A 29 -3.93 -1.08 -15.08
CA ALA A 29 -2.53 -1.45 -15.09
C ALA A 29 -2.29 -2.26 -13.81
N ALA A 30 -2.37 -3.58 -13.92
CA ALA A 30 -2.07 -4.46 -12.80
C ALA A 30 -0.66 -4.11 -12.31
N SER A 31 -0.53 -3.83 -11.01
CA SER A 31 0.77 -3.56 -10.44
C SER A 31 1.71 -4.74 -10.75
N ASP A 32 2.94 -4.46 -11.20
CA ASP A 32 3.98 -5.49 -11.29
C ASP A 32 4.48 -5.91 -9.89
N PHE A 33 3.91 -5.36 -8.81
CA PHE A 33 4.24 -5.77 -7.46
C PHE A 33 3.95 -7.27 -7.25
N ARG A 34 4.93 -7.99 -6.71
CA ARG A 34 4.82 -9.42 -6.36
C ARG A 34 5.28 -9.62 -4.93
N PHE A 35 4.42 -10.17 -4.09
CA PHE A 35 4.71 -10.38 -2.65
C PHE A 35 6.06 -11.09 -2.41
N GLY A 36 6.32 -12.21 -3.08
CA GLY A 36 7.54 -13.00 -2.91
C GLY A 36 8.82 -12.37 -3.44
N ARG A 37 8.73 -11.25 -4.16
CA ARG A 37 9.85 -10.55 -4.79
C ARG A 37 10.10 -9.20 -4.13
N ASP A 38 9.02 -8.43 -3.96
CA ASP A 38 9.06 -7.00 -3.71
C ASP A 38 8.84 -6.64 -2.25
N THR A 39 8.70 -7.63 -1.34
CA THR A 39 8.57 -7.42 0.10
C THR A 39 9.88 -7.74 0.85
N VAL A 40 10.02 -7.22 2.07
CA VAL A 40 11.12 -7.58 2.97
C VAL A 40 10.90 -8.99 3.53
N GLY A 41 11.97 -9.79 3.59
CA GLY A 41 11.98 -11.21 3.98
C GLY A 41 12.04 -11.51 5.48
N PHE A 42 12.05 -10.48 6.33
CA PHE A 42 12.11 -10.65 7.79
C PHE A 42 10.94 -9.94 8.49
N ALA A 43 10.55 -10.51 9.63
CA ALA A 43 9.42 -10.03 10.40
C ALA A 43 9.77 -8.82 11.26
N ASN A 44 8.80 -7.90 11.36
CA ASN A 44 8.65 -7.01 12.50
C ASN A 44 7.86 -7.74 13.60
N ALA A 45 8.45 -7.88 14.78
CA ALA A 45 7.74 -8.43 15.92
C ALA A 45 6.80 -7.38 16.53
N THR A 46 5.65 -7.84 17.01
CA THR A 46 4.72 -7.06 17.82
C THR A 46 5.27 -6.85 19.23
N VAL A 47 4.89 -5.73 19.85
CA VAL A 47 5.19 -5.44 21.27
C VAL A 47 4.06 -5.86 22.19
N PHE A 48 2.84 -5.89 21.65
CA PHE A 48 1.67 -6.39 22.34
C PHE A 48 1.33 -7.80 21.87
N GLU A 49 0.87 -8.63 22.80
CA GLU A 49 0.13 -9.85 22.55
C GLU A 49 -1.35 -9.55 22.79
N TYR A 50 -2.20 -10.01 21.88
CA TYR A 50 -3.63 -9.77 21.93
C TYR A 50 -4.36 -11.04 22.34
N ARG A 51 -4.89 -11.08 23.55
CA ARG A 51 -5.72 -12.19 24.05
C ARG A 51 -7.16 -11.70 24.18
N GLU A 52 -8.08 -12.36 23.48
CA GLU A 52 -9.51 -11.98 23.48
C GLU A 52 -9.75 -10.50 23.13
N GLY A 53 -8.88 -9.92 22.30
CA GLY A 53 -8.98 -8.52 21.86
C GLY A 53 -8.37 -7.50 22.83
N HIS A 54 -7.84 -7.95 23.97
CA HIS A 54 -7.16 -7.09 24.94
C HIS A 54 -5.65 -7.09 24.73
N PRO A 55 -5.00 -5.92 24.56
CA PRO A 55 -3.55 -5.83 24.48
C PRO A 55 -2.89 -6.12 25.83
N SER A 56 -1.84 -6.95 25.80
CA SER A 56 -0.93 -7.17 26.93
C SER A 56 0.50 -7.05 26.44
N LEU A 57 1.43 -6.52 27.26
CA LEU A 57 2.83 -6.42 26.84
C LEU A 57 3.39 -7.83 26.65
N ARG A 58 4.01 -8.08 25.50
CA ARG A 58 4.73 -9.34 25.28
C ARG A 58 5.79 -9.52 26.37
N ARG A 59 5.98 -10.77 26.80
CA ARG A 59 6.98 -11.13 27.82
C ARG A 59 8.33 -10.49 27.49
N GLN A 60 8.96 -9.94 28.53
CA GLN A 60 10.32 -9.43 28.41
C GLN A 60 11.26 -10.57 28.01
N ARG A 61 12.13 -10.25 27.04
CA ARG A 61 13.12 -11.15 26.50
C ARG A 61 14.01 -11.74 27.60
N GLU A 62 14.33 -13.03 27.50
CA GLU A 62 15.34 -13.66 28.37
C GLU A 62 16.77 -13.21 28.02
N LYS A 63 17.70 -13.42 28.95
CA LYS A 63 19.12 -13.12 28.73
C LYS A 63 19.70 -14.13 27.74
N GLY A 64 20.06 -13.68 26.54
CA GLY A 64 20.64 -14.51 25.48
C GLY A 64 19.80 -14.58 24.21
N GLU A 65 18.50 -14.28 24.27
CA GLU A 65 17.67 -14.24 23.07
C GLU A 65 18.05 -13.04 22.17
N PRO A 66 17.95 -13.16 20.83
CA PRO A 66 18.23 -12.05 19.93
C PRO A 66 17.24 -10.89 20.11
N LYS A 67 17.70 -9.65 19.88
CA LYS A 67 16.84 -8.47 20.01
C LYS A 67 15.76 -8.47 18.92
N ARG A 68 14.50 -8.54 19.33
CA ARG A 68 13.34 -8.47 18.43
C ARG A 68 13.34 -7.16 17.63
N TYR A 69 13.03 -7.23 16.33
CA TYR A 69 12.84 -6.03 15.51
C TYR A 69 11.41 -5.54 15.68
N THR A 70 11.17 -4.56 16.52
CA THR A 70 9.79 -4.15 16.88
C THR A 70 9.48 -2.71 16.51
N ARG A 71 8.18 -2.41 16.38
CA ARG A 71 7.64 -1.06 16.14
C ARG A 71 8.08 -0.45 14.80
N ARG A 72 8.27 -1.30 13.78
CA ARG A 72 8.79 -0.92 12.45
C ARG A 72 7.81 -1.15 11.32
N CYS A 73 6.56 -1.54 11.59
CA CYS A 73 5.54 -1.79 10.55
C CYS A 73 5.39 -0.63 9.55
N PHE A 74 5.27 0.62 10.04
CA PHE A 74 5.24 1.81 9.19
C PHE A 74 6.49 1.96 8.32
N VAL A 75 7.67 1.78 8.92
CA VAL A 75 8.95 1.89 8.22
C VAL A 75 9.10 0.81 7.16
N LEU A 76 8.71 -0.43 7.45
CA LEU A 76 8.80 -1.54 6.51
C LEU A 76 7.81 -1.40 5.36
N CYS A 77 6.58 -0.94 5.60
CA CYS A 77 5.62 -0.62 4.53
C CYS A 77 6.16 0.51 3.64
N ARG A 78 6.65 1.59 4.25
CA ARG A 78 7.27 2.72 3.54
C ARG A 78 8.47 2.26 2.69
N THR A 79 9.39 1.51 3.29
CA THR A 79 10.58 1.00 2.62
C THR A 79 10.20 0.10 1.45
N THR A 80 9.25 -0.81 1.64
CA THR A 80 8.74 -1.69 0.58
C THR A 80 8.23 -0.87 -0.61
N MET A 81 7.40 0.15 -0.35
CA MET A 81 6.93 1.06 -1.39
C MET A 81 8.08 1.82 -2.07
N GLN A 82 9.02 2.37 -1.30
CA GLN A 82 10.16 3.14 -1.83
C GLN A 82 11.06 2.27 -2.71
N PHE A 83 11.34 1.03 -2.32
CA PHE A 83 12.12 0.09 -3.13
C PHE A 83 11.39 -0.25 -4.43
N HIS A 84 10.09 -0.53 -4.37
CA HIS A 84 9.31 -0.77 -5.59
C HIS A 84 9.34 0.42 -6.56
N LYS A 85 9.29 1.65 -6.04
CA LYS A 85 9.27 2.88 -6.84
C LYS A 85 10.65 3.32 -7.37
N PHE A 86 11.71 3.09 -6.60
CA PHE A 86 13.00 3.77 -6.81
C PHE A 86 14.20 2.84 -6.94
N ALA A 87 14.03 1.54 -6.76
CA ALA A 87 15.10 0.56 -6.87
C ALA A 87 14.88 -0.37 -8.07
N ARG A 88 15.99 -0.86 -8.61
CA ARG A 88 16.03 -2.02 -9.50
C ARG A 88 17.16 -2.95 -9.07
N PHE A 89 17.05 -4.22 -9.43
CA PHE A 89 17.96 -5.26 -9.00
C PHE A 89 18.71 -5.84 -10.20
N ASP A 90 19.98 -6.18 -9.99
CA ASP A 90 20.83 -6.81 -11.00
C ASP A 90 21.50 -8.05 -10.38
N PRO A 91 20.96 -9.26 -10.61
CA PRO A 91 21.49 -10.47 -9.99
C PRO A 91 22.85 -10.91 -10.55
N HIS A 92 23.28 -10.38 -11.70
CA HIS A 92 24.51 -10.82 -12.38
C HIS A 92 25.72 -9.96 -12.02
N ALA A 93 25.50 -8.75 -11.51
CA ALA A 93 26.57 -7.88 -11.01
C ALA A 93 27.05 -8.31 -9.61
N PRO A 94 28.32 -8.03 -9.24
CA PRO A 94 28.85 -8.40 -7.92
C PRO A 94 28.16 -7.62 -6.78
N PRO A 95 27.82 -8.29 -5.66
CA PRO A 95 27.26 -7.62 -4.49
C PRO A 95 28.17 -6.53 -3.94
N LEU A 96 27.58 -5.48 -3.38
CA LEU A 96 28.31 -4.41 -2.69
C LEU A 96 28.78 -4.85 -1.30
N ASP A 97 29.86 -4.21 -0.84
CA ASP A 97 30.19 -4.21 0.59
C ASP A 97 29.10 -3.54 1.44
N ASP A 98 29.18 -3.70 2.76
CA ASP A 98 28.18 -3.20 3.71
C ASP A 98 28.01 -1.67 3.66
N ASN A 99 29.10 -0.92 3.45
CA ASN A 99 29.08 0.54 3.47
C ASN A 99 28.42 1.10 2.20
N ALA A 100 28.81 0.58 1.05
CA ALA A 100 28.24 0.93 -0.25
C ALA A 100 26.76 0.51 -0.32
N LEU A 101 26.41 -0.69 0.18
CA LEU A 101 25.03 -1.15 0.27
C LEU A 101 24.19 -0.22 1.17
N ALA A 102 24.70 0.12 2.35
CA ALA A 102 24.05 1.04 3.27
C ALA A 102 23.80 2.42 2.64
N ALA A 103 24.76 2.95 1.88
CA ALA A 103 24.59 4.21 1.16
C ALA A 103 23.46 4.14 0.10
N ARG A 104 23.36 3.03 -0.65
CA ARG A 104 22.28 2.83 -1.64
C ARG A 104 20.91 2.66 -0.98
N ILE A 105 20.82 1.91 0.12
CA ILE A 105 19.60 1.79 0.92
C ILE A 105 19.13 3.18 1.33
N ARG A 106 20.02 4.00 1.91
CA ARG A 106 19.68 5.37 2.33
C ARG A 106 19.30 6.27 1.15
N ASN A 107 19.89 6.09 -0.03
CA ASN A 107 19.51 6.82 -1.24
C ASN A 107 18.03 6.56 -1.59
N VAL A 108 17.60 5.29 -1.58
CA VAL A 108 16.20 4.93 -1.80
C VAL A 108 15.29 5.46 -0.69
N THR A 109 15.64 5.22 0.59
CA THR A 109 14.73 5.51 1.70
C THR A 109 14.61 6.99 2.07
N ARG A 110 15.47 7.86 1.52
CA ARG A 110 15.37 9.32 1.67
C ARG A 110 14.39 9.96 0.69
N ARG A 111 14.03 9.29 -0.41
CA ARG A 111 13.04 9.77 -1.38
C ARG A 111 11.64 9.70 -0.77
N ALA A 112 10.78 10.67 -1.05
CA ALA A 112 9.46 10.66 -0.45
C ALA A 112 8.61 9.51 -1.01
N ALA A 113 7.93 8.75 -0.14
CA ALA A 113 7.17 7.58 -0.56
C ALA A 113 5.97 7.92 -1.47
N TRP A 114 5.46 9.17 -1.39
CA TRP A 114 4.36 9.66 -2.22
C TRP A 114 4.80 10.22 -3.58
N GLU A 115 6.11 10.31 -3.86
CA GLU A 115 6.59 10.69 -5.20
C GLU A 115 6.21 9.63 -6.25
N LYS A 116 6.15 10.06 -7.51
CA LYS A 116 5.95 9.16 -8.65
C LYS A 116 7.15 8.19 -8.76
N PRO A 117 6.94 6.94 -9.21
CA PRO A 117 8.03 6.02 -9.47
C PRO A 117 9.06 6.61 -10.44
N LEU A 118 10.33 6.28 -10.25
CA LEU A 118 11.34 6.64 -11.24
C LEU A 118 11.19 5.76 -12.48
N PRO A 119 11.49 6.31 -13.69
CA PRO A 119 11.74 5.50 -14.87
C PRO A 119 12.77 4.40 -14.56
N THR A 120 12.56 3.19 -15.09
CA THR A 120 13.36 2.01 -14.74
C THR A 120 14.87 2.25 -14.88
N ASN A 121 15.32 2.94 -15.93
CA ASN A 121 16.73 3.26 -16.16
C ASN A 121 17.33 4.26 -15.16
N GLN A 122 16.50 5.03 -14.44
CA GLN A 122 16.93 5.99 -13.42
C GLN A 122 16.85 5.42 -11.99
N ARG A 123 16.30 4.21 -11.81
CA ARG A 123 16.20 3.57 -10.49
C ARG A 123 17.58 3.19 -9.95
N VAL A 124 17.73 3.31 -8.64
CA VAL A 124 18.95 2.92 -7.92
C VAL A 124 19.16 1.42 -8.07
N VAL A 125 20.31 1.03 -8.61
CA VAL A 125 20.64 -0.39 -8.84
C VAL A 125 21.09 -1.05 -7.55
N PHE A 126 20.67 -2.28 -7.30
CA PHE A 126 21.19 -3.14 -6.24
C PHE A 126 21.76 -4.40 -6.87
N PRO A 127 23.10 -4.51 -6.98
CA PRO A 127 23.75 -5.63 -7.64
C PRO A 127 23.85 -6.84 -6.70
N GLY A 128 23.90 -8.04 -7.27
CA GLY A 128 24.10 -9.31 -6.57
C GLY A 128 22.84 -9.91 -5.97
N TYR A 129 21.67 -9.35 -6.28
CA TYR A 129 20.38 -9.84 -5.78
C TYR A 129 19.35 -9.81 -6.89
N ALA A 130 18.44 -10.78 -6.90
CA ALA A 130 17.34 -10.81 -7.85
C ALA A 130 16.25 -9.77 -7.52
N ASN A 131 16.08 -9.45 -6.24
CA ASN A 131 14.98 -8.61 -5.75
C ASN A 131 15.15 -8.16 -4.28
N LEU A 132 14.19 -7.39 -3.78
CA LEU A 132 14.19 -6.87 -2.41
C LEU A 132 14.19 -7.99 -1.38
N ARG A 133 13.36 -9.02 -1.58
CA ARG A 133 13.29 -10.15 -0.65
C ARG A 133 14.65 -10.81 -0.49
N ALA A 134 15.25 -11.25 -1.59
CA ALA A 134 16.57 -11.89 -1.61
C ALA A 134 17.65 -11.02 -0.95
N MET A 135 17.68 -9.71 -1.26
CA MET A 135 18.61 -8.78 -0.62
C MET A 135 18.37 -8.66 0.88
N SER A 136 17.11 -8.56 1.30
CA SER A 136 16.75 -8.38 2.70
C SER A 136 16.96 -9.62 3.56
N ASP A 137 16.92 -10.81 2.96
CA ASP A 137 17.28 -12.07 3.61
C ASP A 137 18.80 -12.18 3.77
N ALA A 138 19.56 -11.89 2.71
CA ALA A 138 21.02 -11.97 2.72
C ALA A 138 21.67 -10.87 3.58
N ARG A 139 21.13 -9.64 3.58
CA ARG A 139 21.73 -8.45 4.22
C ARG A 139 20.78 -7.79 5.22
N ARG A 140 20.07 -8.62 5.97
CA ARG A 140 19.08 -8.24 6.99
C ARG A 140 19.55 -7.11 7.91
N GLU A 141 20.73 -7.25 8.51
CA GLU A 141 21.22 -6.29 9.49
C GLU A 141 21.61 -4.95 8.87
N VAL A 142 22.15 -4.95 7.65
CA VAL A 142 22.45 -3.73 6.90
C VAL A 142 21.14 -2.99 6.58
N LEU A 143 20.11 -3.71 6.13
CA LEU A 143 18.80 -3.12 5.86
C LEU A 143 18.16 -2.55 7.13
N ARG A 144 18.07 -3.34 8.21
CA ARG A 144 17.45 -2.93 9.49
C ARG A 144 18.06 -1.64 10.06
N ARG A 145 19.37 -1.45 9.89
CA ARG A 145 20.10 -0.26 10.38
C ARG A 145 19.91 0.98 9.51
N ASN A 146 19.54 0.83 8.24
CA ASN A 146 19.57 1.91 7.26
C ASN A 146 18.21 2.38 6.74
N ILE A 147 17.11 1.77 7.18
CA ILE A 147 15.75 2.13 6.74
C ILE A 147 15.06 3.20 7.61
N GLY A 148 15.78 3.80 8.57
CA GLY A 148 15.30 4.87 9.44
C GLY A 148 14.82 4.38 10.81
N LEU A 149 14.20 5.25 11.62
CA LEU A 149 13.64 4.94 12.96
C LEU A 149 12.12 4.69 12.89
N GLY A 150 11.60 3.81 13.75
CA GLY A 150 10.18 3.43 13.77
C GLY A 150 9.26 4.48 14.39
N TRP A 151 9.70 5.14 15.47
CA TRP A 151 8.88 6.03 16.28
C TRP A 151 8.53 7.39 15.64
N PRO A 152 9.40 8.05 14.81
CA PRO A 152 9.05 9.34 14.21
C PRO A 152 7.86 9.27 13.25
N THR A 153 7.49 8.07 12.79
CA THR A 153 6.33 7.92 11.90
C THR A 153 5.01 8.00 12.66
N TYR A 154 4.96 7.62 13.94
CA TYR A 154 3.74 7.73 14.76
C TYR A 154 3.38 9.18 15.11
N VAL A 155 4.37 10.08 15.13
CA VAL A 155 4.22 11.50 15.52
C VAL A 155 4.16 12.48 14.35
N ARG A 156 3.99 12.00 13.11
CA ARG A 156 3.84 12.89 11.94
C ARG A 156 2.55 13.71 12.06
N LEU A 157 2.62 15.01 11.75
CA LEU A 157 1.46 15.93 11.79
C LEU A 157 0.24 15.38 11.02
N GLY A 158 0.45 14.80 9.83
CA GLY A 158 -0.61 14.18 9.04
C GLY A 158 -1.30 12.98 9.72
N ASN A 159 -0.65 12.35 10.69
CA ASN A 159 -1.18 11.22 11.45
C ASN A 159 -2.08 11.66 12.61
N PHE A 160 -2.15 12.95 12.97
CA PHE A 160 -3.16 13.43 13.93
C PHE A 160 -4.59 13.23 13.42
N ARG A 161 -4.80 13.12 12.10
CA ARG A 161 -6.10 12.75 11.49
C ARG A 161 -6.62 11.39 11.99
N MET A 162 -5.71 10.50 12.39
CA MET A 162 -6.04 9.20 12.97
C MET A 162 -6.77 9.32 14.31
N LEU A 163 -6.77 10.50 14.94
CA LEU A 163 -7.47 10.78 16.19
C LEU A 163 -8.89 11.37 15.99
N PHE A 164 -9.27 11.78 14.77
CA PHE A 164 -10.45 12.64 14.58
C PHE A 164 -11.48 12.19 13.54
N ASP A 165 -11.19 11.27 12.62
CA ASP A 165 -12.22 10.80 11.66
C ASP A 165 -12.71 9.38 11.97
N HIS A 166 -13.97 9.28 12.41
CA HIS A 166 -14.60 8.03 12.86
C HIS A 166 -15.86 7.63 12.08
N ASP A 167 -16.31 8.44 11.11
CA ASP A 167 -17.57 8.21 10.40
C ASP A 167 -17.42 7.21 9.23
N SER A 168 -18.48 6.45 8.96
CA SER A 168 -18.65 5.53 7.84
C SER A 168 -18.32 6.15 6.48
N ASN A 169 -18.55 7.46 6.32
CA ASN A 169 -18.21 8.19 5.10
C ASN A 169 -16.69 8.27 4.88
N TYR A 170 -15.89 8.41 5.94
CA TYR A 170 -14.43 8.40 5.84
C TYR A 170 -13.91 7.05 5.34
N HIS A 171 -14.47 5.95 5.85
CA HIS A 171 -14.07 4.62 5.40
C HIS A 171 -14.49 4.36 3.94
N LYS A 172 -15.66 4.84 3.53
CA LYS A 172 -16.08 4.81 2.12
C LYS A 172 -15.11 5.61 1.23
N GLU A 173 -14.73 6.82 1.63
CA GLU A 173 -13.75 7.62 0.88
C GLU A 173 -12.37 6.94 0.85
N THR A 174 -11.95 6.35 1.98
CA THR A 174 -10.70 5.59 2.08
C THR A 174 -10.70 4.40 1.14
N GLN A 175 -11.81 3.67 1.03
CA GLN A 175 -11.97 2.58 0.09
C GLN A 175 -11.90 3.06 -1.37
N ALA A 176 -12.59 4.17 -1.69
CA ALA A 176 -12.53 4.73 -3.04
C ALA A 176 -11.09 5.19 -3.40
N ASN A 177 -10.36 5.77 -2.45
CA ASN A 177 -8.96 6.15 -2.63
C ASN A 177 -8.04 4.93 -2.81
N LEU A 178 -8.28 3.86 -2.07
CA LEU A 178 -7.59 2.58 -2.21
C LEU A 178 -7.81 1.99 -3.61
N ASP A 179 -9.07 1.86 -4.03
CA ASP A 179 -9.43 1.36 -5.37
C ASP A 179 -8.80 2.22 -6.48
N ALA A 180 -8.86 3.54 -6.35
CA ALA A 180 -8.27 4.45 -7.33
C ALA A 180 -6.74 4.29 -7.41
N ALA A 181 -6.05 4.07 -6.28
CA ALA A 181 -4.62 3.82 -6.28
C ALA A 181 -4.27 2.50 -6.98
N LEU A 182 -4.97 1.41 -6.63
CA LEU A 182 -4.75 0.09 -7.23
C LEU A 182 -5.06 0.09 -8.73
N ALA A 183 -6.10 0.81 -9.17
CA ALA A 183 -6.45 0.95 -10.58
C ALA A 183 -5.35 1.66 -11.41
N ARG A 184 -4.54 2.51 -10.78
CA ARG A 184 -3.34 3.14 -11.39
C ARG A 184 -2.08 2.26 -11.29
N GLY A 185 -2.19 1.03 -10.76
CA GLY A 185 -1.05 0.17 -10.49
C GLY A 185 -0.17 0.63 -9.32
N GLU A 186 -0.67 1.57 -8.51
CA GLU A 186 0.03 2.09 -7.32
C GLU A 186 -0.22 1.22 -6.09
N LEU A 187 0.61 1.42 -5.07
CA LEU A 187 0.49 0.76 -3.77
C LEU A 187 -0.20 1.69 -2.76
N PHE A 188 -0.95 1.12 -1.83
CA PHE A 188 -1.62 1.87 -0.77
C PHE A 188 -1.11 1.43 0.59
N VAL A 189 -0.65 2.37 1.43
CA VAL A 189 -0.29 2.04 2.82
C VAL A 189 -1.40 2.51 3.74
N GLY A 190 -2.00 1.54 4.42
CA GLY A 190 -3.05 1.75 5.41
C GLY A 190 -2.51 1.57 6.82
N PHE A 191 -2.92 2.46 7.71
CA PHE A 191 -2.80 2.28 9.15
C PHE A 191 -4.10 1.68 9.69
N LEU A 192 -3.99 0.51 10.31
CA LEU A 192 -5.06 -0.27 10.90
C LEU A 192 -5.12 -0.01 12.40
N THR A 193 -6.28 0.39 12.91
CA THR A 193 -6.51 0.58 14.34
C THR A 193 -7.93 0.26 14.76
N THR A 194 -8.10 -0.18 16.01
CA THR A 194 -9.40 -0.32 16.68
C THR A 194 -9.49 0.57 17.91
N TYR A 195 -8.71 1.66 17.95
CA TYR A 195 -8.79 2.65 19.02
C TYR A 195 -10.26 3.03 19.32
N PRO A 196 -10.66 3.10 20.62
CA PRO A 196 -9.82 2.95 21.82
C PRO A 196 -9.59 1.52 22.31
N ARG A 197 -10.23 0.49 21.72
CA ARG A 197 -10.05 -0.92 22.14
C ARG A 197 -8.64 -1.44 21.89
N LEU A 198 -7.94 -0.86 20.91
CA LEU A 198 -6.53 -1.09 20.59
C LEU A 198 -6.15 -2.53 20.22
N SER A 199 -7.10 -3.41 19.88
CA SER A 199 -6.89 -4.79 19.42
C SER A 199 -5.99 -4.93 18.17
N ILE A 200 -5.74 -3.84 17.46
CA ILE A 200 -4.71 -3.69 16.43
C ILE A 200 -4.23 -2.23 16.40
N ASN A 201 -2.93 -2.03 16.13
CA ASN A 201 -2.29 -0.74 15.91
C ASN A 201 -1.09 -0.96 14.98
N HIS A 202 -1.36 -1.03 13.68
CA HIS A 202 -0.43 -1.65 12.73
C HIS A 202 -0.51 -1.05 11.34
N ALA A 203 0.59 -1.04 10.59
CA ALA A 203 0.61 -0.57 9.21
C ALA A 203 0.76 -1.74 8.25
N VAL A 204 -0.04 -1.73 7.18
CA VAL A 204 0.00 -2.72 6.10
C VAL A 204 0.13 -2.01 4.76
N LEU A 205 0.67 -2.72 3.77
CA LEU A 205 0.76 -2.25 2.38
C LEU A 205 -0.17 -3.08 1.50
N VAL A 206 -1.23 -2.48 0.98
CA VAL A 206 -2.16 -3.08 0.03
C VAL A 206 -1.58 -2.95 -1.38
N TYR A 207 -1.55 -4.04 -2.13
CA TYR A 207 -0.94 -4.09 -3.46
C TYR A 207 -1.85 -4.67 -4.54
N GLU A 208 -2.93 -5.36 -4.17
CA GLU A 208 -3.81 -6.01 -5.13
C GLU A 208 -5.23 -6.12 -4.57
N ARG A 209 -6.22 -5.92 -5.43
CA ARG A 209 -7.62 -6.30 -5.18
C ARG A 209 -7.86 -7.62 -5.90
N LYS A 210 -8.29 -8.65 -5.17
CA LYS A 210 -8.66 -9.93 -5.78
C LYS A 210 -9.84 -9.69 -6.71
N SER A 211 -9.87 -10.40 -7.84
CA SER A 211 -11.05 -10.41 -8.71
C SER A 211 -12.28 -10.77 -7.88
N ALA A 212 -13.35 -9.98 -8.02
CA ALA A 212 -14.57 -10.19 -7.26
C ALA A 212 -15.06 -11.64 -7.45
N SER A 213 -15.13 -12.42 -6.37
CA SER A 213 -15.96 -13.61 -6.36
C SER A 213 -17.41 -13.16 -6.51
N LEU A 214 -18.16 -13.83 -7.38
CA LEU A 214 -19.56 -13.52 -7.62
C LEU A 214 -20.34 -13.49 -6.28
N ASN A 215 -20.88 -12.32 -5.95
CA ASN A 215 -22.10 -12.10 -5.14
C ASN A 215 -22.07 -12.01 -3.60
N ASP A 216 -20.96 -11.83 -2.90
CA ASP A 216 -21.00 -11.59 -1.43
C ASP A 216 -21.04 -10.10 -1.02
N GLY A 217 -20.76 -9.19 -1.96
CA GLY A 217 -20.71 -7.75 -1.67
C GLY A 217 -19.50 -7.34 -0.82
N ILE A 218 -18.49 -8.21 -0.75
CA ILE A 218 -17.24 -8.00 -0.02
C ILE A 218 -16.10 -7.85 -1.02
N ASP A 219 -15.37 -6.76 -0.92
CA ASP A 219 -14.14 -6.57 -1.68
C ASP A 219 -12.96 -7.14 -0.89
N HIS A 220 -12.12 -7.90 -1.60
CA HIS A 220 -10.98 -8.59 -1.02
C HIS A 220 -9.67 -7.98 -1.51
N TYR A 221 -8.79 -7.61 -0.59
CA TYR A 221 -7.52 -6.98 -0.89
C TYR A 221 -6.36 -7.78 -0.29
N LEU A 222 -5.32 -8.02 -1.09
CA LEU A 222 -4.08 -8.61 -0.62
C LEU A 222 -3.16 -7.52 -0.06
N VAL A 223 -2.61 -7.81 1.12
CA VAL A 223 -1.71 -6.91 1.83
C VAL A 223 -0.41 -7.59 2.21
N TYR A 224 0.67 -6.82 2.15
CA TYR A 224 1.91 -7.12 2.85
C TYR A 224 1.78 -6.61 4.29
N ASP A 225 1.79 -7.56 5.22
CA ASP A 225 1.91 -7.32 6.66
C ASP A 225 3.37 -7.54 7.07
N PRO A 226 4.07 -6.51 7.60
CA PRO A 226 5.45 -6.64 8.03
C PRO A 226 5.69 -7.63 9.19
N ASN A 227 4.66 -8.04 9.94
CA ASN A 227 4.77 -9.09 10.97
C ASN A 227 4.75 -10.49 10.36
N HIS A 228 4.23 -10.62 9.14
CA HIS A 228 4.00 -11.88 8.46
C HIS A 228 4.70 -11.91 7.09
N PRO A 229 6.04 -11.94 7.06
CA PRO A 229 6.78 -11.98 5.81
C PRO A 229 6.55 -13.28 5.03
N GLU A 230 6.05 -14.34 5.63
CA GLU A 230 5.90 -15.66 5.00
C GLU A 230 4.76 -15.73 3.98
N SER A 231 3.69 -14.96 4.15
CA SER A 231 2.54 -14.98 3.25
C SER A 231 1.72 -13.69 3.32
N PRO A 232 1.04 -13.30 2.24
CA PRO A 232 0.18 -12.12 2.27
C PRO A 232 -0.96 -12.30 3.27
N ARG A 233 -1.48 -11.16 3.74
CA ARG A 233 -2.69 -11.07 4.55
C ARG A 233 -3.82 -10.46 3.73
N GLU A 234 -5.00 -10.50 4.30
CA GLU A 234 -6.22 -10.04 3.67
C GLU A 234 -6.88 -8.91 4.45
N LEU A 235 -7.20 -7.85 3.72
CA LEU A 235 -8.08 -6.77 4.15
C LEU A 235 -9.36 -6.88 3.33
N THR A 236 -10.51 -6.76 3.98
CA THR A 236 -11.81 -6.84 3.33
C THR A 236 -12.60 -5.55 3.51
N TRP A 237 -13.49 -5.25 2.58
CA TRP A 237 -14.43 -4.14 2.66
C TRP A 237 -15.85 -4.62 2.40
N SER A 238 -16.75 -4.38 3.34
CA SER A 238 -18.19 -4.59 3.16
C SER A 238 -18.83 -3.30 2.66
N SER A 239 -19.36 -3.31 1.43
CA SER A 239 -20.10 -2.16 0.89
C SER A 239 -21.42 -1.93 1.64
N ARG A 240 -22.01 -2.99 2.18
CA ARG A 240 -23.23 -2.95 3.00
C ARG A 240 -22.99 -2.24 4.32
N ASP A 241 -21.93 -2.62 5.03
CA ASP A 241 -21.64 -2.11 6.38
C ASP A 241 -20.75 -0.87 6.36
N ARG A 242 -20.21 -0.51 5.18
CA ARG A 242 -19.23 0.55 4.97
C ARG A 242 -18.04 0.43 5.92
N ALA A 243 -17.57 -0.79 6.09
CA ALA A 243 -16.60 -1.16 7.10
C ALA A 243 -15.49 -2.04 6.52
N PHE A 244 -14.27 -1.81 7.02
CA PHE A 244 -13.16 -2.69 6.76
C PHE A 244 -13.07 -3.78 7.84
N ALA A 245 -12.62 -4.97 7.43
CA ALA A 245 -12.21 -6.01 8.36
C ALA A 245 -10.85 -6.58 7.96
N TYR A 246 -10.02 -6.84 8.97
CA TYR A 246 -8.73 -7.49 8.80
C TYR A 246 -8.84 -8.97 9.14
N GLN A 247 -8.11 -9.81 8.42
CA GLN A 247 -8.06 -11.23 8.73
C GLN A 247 -7.58 -11.50 10.17
N LYS A 248 -8.03 -12.63 10.72
CA LYS A 248 -7.49 -13.15 11.98
C LYS A 248 -6.15 -13.83 11.73
N ASP A 249 -5.20 -13.60 12.62
CA ASP A 249 -3.93 -14.33 12.64
C ASP A 249 -3.45 -14.52 14.10
N TRP A 250 -2.17 -14.82 14.28
CA TRP A 250 -1.58 -15.08 15.59
C TRP A 250 -1.14 -13.81 16.33
N ASP A 251 -1.06 -12.67 15.63
CA ASP A 251 -0.80 -11.36 16.22
C ASP A 251 -2.11 -10.60 16.48
N PHE A 252 -3.14 -10.77 15.64
CA PHE A 252 -4.39 -10.00 15.71
C PHE A 252 -5.64 -10.89 15.70
N ILE A 253 -6.63 -10.50 16.49
CA ILE A 253 -7.90 -11.24 16.61
C ILE A 253 -8.77 -11.25 15.34
N GLY A 254 -8.44 -10.41 14.36
CA GLY A 254 -9.23 -10.18 13.15
C GLY A 254 -10.53 -9.42 13.40
N GLY A 255 -11.27 -9.19 12.32
CA GLY A 255 -12.55 -8.47 12.33
C GLY A 255 -12.40 -6.98 12.05
N PHE A 256 -13.37 -6.18 12.52
CA PHE A 256 -13.47 -4.76 12.20
C PHE A 256 -12.19 -3.98 12.49
N VAL A 257 -11.78 -3.14 11.54
CA VAL A 257 -10.67 -2.20 11.68
C VAL A 257 -11.00 -0.85 11.07
N ARG A 258 -10.44 0.21 11.65
CA ARG A 258 -10.37 1.52 11.00
C ARG A 258 -9.11 1.56 10.15
N VAL A 259 -9.25 1.97 8.89
CA VAL A 259 -8.14 2.14 7.95
C VAL A 259 -7.92 3.62 7.71
N TYR A 260 -6.69 4.10 7.93
CA TYR A 260 -6.26 5.46 7.60
C TYR A 260 -5.19 5.43 6.51
N GLN A 261 -5.37 6.24 5.46
CA GLN A 261 -4.36 6.38 4.41
C GLN A 261 -3.15 7.16 4.92
N ILE A 262 -1.96 6.56 4.85
CA ILE A 262 -0.73 7.16 5.38
C ILE A 262 -0.09 8.14 4.40
N TYR A 263 -0.09 7.83 3.10
CA TYR A 263 0.60 8.60 2.05
C TYR A 263 -0.37 9.04 0.94
N GLY A 264 -0.13 10.17 0.28
CA GLY A 264 -0.98 10.76 -0.77
C GLY A 264 -2.10 11.70 -0.29
N LYS A 265 -2.07 12.22 0.95
CA LYS A 265 -3.01 13.24 1.46
C LYS A 265 -2.33 14.61 1.60
N TRP A 266 -3.12 15.68 1.70
CA TRP A 266 -2.63 17.05 1.95
C TRP A 266 -1.84 17.14 3.26
N LEU A 267 -0.81 17.99 3.35
CA LEU A 267 0.12 18.16 4.51
C LEU A 267 1.00 16.93 4.84
N GLN A 268 1.69 16.37 3.83
CA GLN A 268 2.57 15.20 3.98
C GLN A 268 4.05 15.46 3.70
#